data_AF-A0A518HUE9-F1
#
_entry.id   AF-A0A518HUE9-F1
#
_cell.length_a   1.000
_cell.length_b   1.000
_cell.length_c   1.000
_cell.angle_alpha   90.00
_cell.angle_beta   90.00
_cell.angle_gamma   90.00
#
_symmetry.space_group_name_H-M   'P 1'
#
loop_
_entity.id
_entity.type
_entity.pdbx_description
1 polymer ?
#
loop_
_entity_poly.entity_id
_entity_poly.type
_entity_poly.pdbx_seq_one_letter_code
_entity_poly.pdbx_strand_id
1 'polypeptide(L)'
;MNSKVESIVVYESSLPKFLDTIVRAAGAIYHDVRALNDAVEQSSYEDRVNQIRERYPNAYTAWTKEEDLHLSEKHRDGKTIDELAVIFQRQPNAIRSRLKKLASNE
;
A
#
# COMPACT_ATOMS: atom_id res chain seq x y z
N MET A 1 30.18 17.97 -34.18
CA MET A 1 30.95 17.01 -33.35
C MET A 1 30.20 15.69 -33.39
N ASN A 2 30.82 14.63 -33.95
CA ASN A 2 30.23 13.29 -33.91
C ASN A 2 30.40 12.74 -32.50
N SER A 3 29.35 12.80 -31.67
CA SER A 3 29.34 12.09 -30.40
C SER A 3 29.34 10.59 -30.70
N LYS A 4 30.43 9.90 -30.35
CA LYS A 4 30.54 8.45 -30.43
C LYS A 4 29.49 7.84 -29.50
N VAL A 5 28.49 7.17 -30.07
CA VAL A 5 27.51 6.41 -29.29
C VAL A 5 28.07 5.02 -29.06
N GLU A 6 28.26 4.64 -27.79
CA GLU A 6 28.63 3.29 -27.40
C GLU A 6 27.36 2.50 -27.08
N SER A 7 27.19 1.33 -27.69
CA SER A 7 26.01 0.47 -27.53
C SER A 7 26.27 -0.62 -26.51
N ILE A 8 25.30 -0.85 -25.62
CA ILE A 8 25.29 -1.99 -24.69
C ILE A 8 24.27 -3.02 -25.20
N VAL A 9 24.68 -4.29 -25.29
CA VAL A 9 23.80 -5.41 -25.65
C VAL A 9 23.34 -6.11 -24.38
N VAL A 10 22.02 -6.30 -24.23
CA VAL A 10 21.41 -6.97 -23.09
C VAL A 10 20.52 -8.10 -23.60
N TYR A 11 20.71 -9.31 -23.07
CA TYR A 11 19.83 -10.43 -23.37
C TYR A 11 18.44 -10.22 -22.75
N GLU A 12 17.39 -10.63 -23.46
CA GLU A 12 15.99 -10.48 -23.02
C GLU A 12 15.75 -11.05 -21.62
N SER A 13 16.31 -12.23 -21.33
CA SER A 13 16.23 -12.86 -20.01
C SER A 13 16.82 -12.01 -18.87
N SER A 14 17.77 -11.15 -19.19
CA SER A 14 18.48 -10.29 -18.23
C SER A 14 17.89 -8.88 -18.19
N LEU A 15 16.98 -8.54 -19.11
CA LEU A 15 16.44 -7.20 -19.28
C LEU A 15 15.74 -6.66 -18.02
N PRO A 16 14.89 -7.44 -17.31
CA PRO A 16 14.21 -6.91 -16.12
C PRO A 16 15.19 -6.46 -15.02
N LYS A 17 16.19 -7.29 -14.74
CA LYS A 17 17.21 -6.98 -13.71
C LYS A 17 18.11 -5.83 -14.14
N PHE A 18 18.46 -5.77 -15.43
CA PHE A 18 19.26 -4.68 -15.97
C PHE A 18 18.52 -3.34 -15.84
N LEU A 19 17.24 -3.29 -16.23
CA LEU A 19 16.43 -2.08 -16.11
C LEU A 19 16.28 -1.62 -14.66
N ASP A 20 15.98 -2.52 -13.72
CA ASP A 20 15.93 -2.18 -12.29
C ASP A 20 17.26 -1.56 -11.82
N THR A 21 18.38 -2.14 -12.24
CA THR A 21 19.73 -1.64 -11.89
C THR A 21 19.97 -0.24 -12.46
N ILE A 22 19.60 -0.01 -13.72
CA ILE A 22 19.76 1.30 -14.37
C ILE A 22 18.88 2.36 -13.71
N VAL A 23 17.61 2.05 -13.43
CA VAL A 23 16.68 2.99 -12.77
C VAL A 23 17.21 3.39 -11.39
N ARG A 24 17.70 2.44 -10.60
CA ARG A 24 18.30 2.72 -9.29
C ARG A 24 19.55 3.58 -9.40
N ALA A 25 20.48 3.23 -10.29
CA ALA A 25 21.72 3.98 -10.49
C ALA A 25 21.44 5.39 -11.01
N ALA A 26 20.52 5.52 -11.96
CA ALA A 26 20.11 6.81 -12.51
C ALA A 26 19.41 7.68 -11.47
N GLY A 27 18.54 7.12 -10.61
CA GLY A 27 17.91 7.86 -9.50
C GLY A 27 18.92 8.33 -8.43
N ALA A 28 20.06 7.65 -8.29
CA ALA A 28 21.13 8.09 -7.39
C ALA A 28 21.95 9.27 -7.97
N ILE A 29 22.04 9.38 -9.29
CA ILE A 29 22.89 10.37 -10.00
C ILE A 29 22.06 11.58 -10.46
N TYR A 30 20.83 11.35 -10.90
CA TYR A 30 19.95 12.34 -11.52
C TYR A 30 18.70 12.54 -10.67
N HIS A 31 18.54 13.76 -10.16
CA HIS A 31 17.41 14.13 -9.31
C HIS A 31 16.06 13.94 -10.01
N ASP A 32 15.96 14.27 -11.30
CA ASP A 32 14.69 14.16 -12.05
C ASP A 32 14.24 12.71 -12.22
N VAL A 33 15.18 11.78 -12.40
CA VAL A 33 14.88 10.34 -12.47
C VAL A 33 14.37 9.83 -11.13
N ARG A 34 14.97 10.29 -10.02
CA ARG A 34 14.48 9.98 -8.67
C ARG A 34 13.07 10.51 -8.45
N ALA A 35 12.84 11.78 -8.75
CA ALA A 35 11.54 12.42 -8.57
C ALA A 35 10.44 11.73 -9.41
N LEU A 36 10.75 11.34 -10.66
CA LEU A 36 9.83 10.57 -11.51
C LEU A 36 9.54 9.19 -10.92
N ASN A 37 10.55 8.46 -10.46
CA ASN A 37 10.36 7.14 -9.87
C ASN A 37 9.53 7.20 -8.59
N ASP A 38 9.81 8.17 -7.71
CA ASP A 38 9.04 8.38 -6.48
C ASP A 38 7.58 8.74 -6.79
N ALA A 39 7.33 9.57 -7.83
CA ALA A 39 5.98 9.89 -8.29
C ALA A 39 5.24 8.66 -8.85
N VAL A 40 5.91 7.79 -9.60
CA VAL A 40 5.34 6.54 -10.13
C VAL A 40 4.99 5.58 -8.99
N GLU A 41 5.88 5.40 -8.02
CA GLU A 41 5.62 4.56 -6.85
C GLU A 41 4.47 5.10 -5.99
N GLN A 42 4.41 6.43 -5.80
CA GLN A 42 3.31 7.06 -5.08
C GLN A 42 1.97 6.87 -5.79
N SER A 43 1.91 7.05 -7.12
CA SER A 43 0.71 6.76 -7.92
C SER A 43 0.29 5.30 -7.79
N SER A 44 1.25 4.36 -7.89
CA SER A 44 0.99 2.93 -7.73
C SER A 44 0.42 2.58 -6.35
N TYR A 45 0.91 3.23 -5.29
CA TYR A 45 0.37 3.07 -3.94
C TYR A 45 -1.05 3.64 -3.83
N GLU A 46 -1.30 4.84 -4.35
CA GLU A 46 -2.61 5.47 -4.35
C GLU A 46 -3.65 4.63 -5.10
N ASP A 47 -3.28 4.07 -6.26
CA ASP A 47 -4.13 3.17 -7.04
C ASP A 47 -4.53 1.93 -6.22
N ARG A 48 -3.57 1.31 -5.52
CA ARG A 48 -3.86 0.17 -4.62
C ARG A 48 -4.80 0.56 -3.49
N VAL A 49 -4.59 1.73 -2.87
CA VAL A 49 -5.46 2.22 -1.79
C VAL A 49 -6.87 2.50 -2.31
N ASN A 50 -7.00 3.10 -3.50
CA ASN A 50 -8.27 3.40 -4.12
C ASN A 50 -9.05 2.12 -4.44
N GLN A 51 -8.41 1.11 -5.02
CA GLN A 51 -9.03 -0.20 -5.25
C GLN A 51 -9.53 -0.85 -3.96
N ILE A 52 -8.79 -0.73 -2.85
CA ILE A 52 -9.24 -1.24 -1.56
C ILE A 52 -10.45 -0.43 -1.05
N ARG A 53 -10.43 0.90 -1.22
CA ARG A 53 -11.51 1.80 -0.79
C ARG A 53 -12.80 1.62 -1.57
N GLU A 54 -12.74 1.18 -2.83
CA GLU A 54 -13.94 0.78 -3.59
C GLU A 54 -14.73 -0.32 -2.88
N ARG A 55 -14.04 -1.25 -2.21
CA ARG A 55 -14.67 -2.35 -1.46
C ARG A 55 -14.88 -2.02 0.02
N TYR A 56 -13.99 -1.22 0.60
CA TYR A 56 -13.98 -0.87 2.02
C TYR A 56 -13.75 0.64 2.16
N PRO A 57 -14.80 1.47 2.06
CA PRO A 57 -14.69 2.93 2.09
C PRO A 57 -13.88 3.50 3.27
N ASN A 58 -13.89 2.83 4.42
CA ASN A 58 -13.15 3.23 5.62
C ASN A 58 -11.75 2.58 5.71
N ALA A 59 -11.22 2.02 4.62
CA ALA A 59 -9.87 1.48 4.60
C ALA A 59 -8.82 2.58 4.82
N TYR A 60 -7.82 2.26 5.66
CA TYR A 60 -6.73 3.16 6.05
C TYR A 60 -7.16 4.47 6.74
N THR A 61 -8.44 4.64 7.10
CA THR A 61 -8.86 5.78 7.93
C THR A 61 -8.54 5.52 9.41
N ALA A 62 -8.33 6.57 10.20
CA ALA A 62 -8.11 6.42 11.64
C ALA A 62 -9.36 5.82 12.32
N TRP A 63 -9.16 5.03 13.38
CA TRP A 63 -10.26 4.57 14.24
C TRP A 63 -10.63 5.66 15.23
N THR A 64 -11.91 6.01 15.35
CA THR A 64 -12.40 6.89 16.41
C THR A 64 -12.67 6.12 17.70
N LYS A 65 -12.81 6.84 18.82
CA LYS A 65 -13.14 6.21 20.11
C LYS A 65 -14.54 5.58 20.07
N GLU A 66 -15.45 6.22 19.36
CA GLU A 66 -16.83 5.75 19.16
C GLU A 66 -16.83 4.47 18.31
N GLU A 67 -16.02 4.39 17.26
CA GLU A 67 -15.84 3.16 16.48
C GLU A 67 -15.26 2.04 17.34
N ASP A 68 -14.31 2.34 18.23
CA ASP A 68 -13.73 1.35 19.15
C ASP A 68 -14.77 0.78 20.12
N LEU A 69 -15.56 1.66 20.76
CA LEU A 69 -16.66 1.27 21.64
C LEU A 69 -17.66 0.38 20.90
N HIS A 70 -18.11 0.82 19.72
CA HIS A 70 -19.05 0.07 18.90
C HIS A 70 -18.46 -1.29 18.46
N LEU A 71 -17.17 -1.33 18.10
CA LEU A 71 -16.51 -2.55 17.66
C LEU A 71 -16.46 -3.58 18.78
N SER A 72 -16.08 -3.15 19.99
CA SER A 72 -16.05 -4.01 21.18
C SER A 72 -17.44 -4.53 21.55
N GLU A 73 -18.47 -3.67 21.51
CA GLU A 73 -19.86 -4.06 21.75
C GLU A 73 -20.32 -5.11 20.75
N LYS A 74 -20.18 -4.86 19.45
CA LYS A 74 -20.62 -5.81 18.41
C LYS A 74 -19.86 -7.12 18.44
N HIS A 75 -18.57 -7.09 18.75
CA HIS A 75 -17.79 -8.31 18.93
C HIS A 75 -18.28 -9.11 20.15
N ARG A 76 -18.62 -8.45 21.26
CA ARG A 76 -19.23 -9.08 22.45
C ARG A 76 -20.61 -9.66 22.16
N ASP A 77 -21.38 -9.03 21.27
CA ASP A 77 -22.65 -9.54 20.76
C ASP A 77 -22.49 -10.77 19.84
N GLY A 78 -21.26 -11.24 19.61
CA GLY A 78 -20.96 -12.45 18.84
C GLY A 78 -20.87 -12.22 17.33
N LYS A 79 -20.79 -10.98 16.86
CA LYS A 79 -20.59 -10.69 15.43
C LYS A 79 -19.25 -11.24 14.94
N THR A 80 -19.30 -11.90 13.79
CA THR A 80 -18.12 -12.43 13.13
C THR A 80 -17.24 -11.32 12.55
N ILE A 81 -15.97 -11.60 12.31
CA ILE A 81 -15.03 -10.64 11.70
C ILE A 81 -15.54 -10.13 10.34
N ASP A 82 -16.21 -10.98 9.56
CA ASP A 82 -16.72 -10.59 8.23
C ASP A 82 -17.96 -9.69 8.35
N GLU A 83 -18.86 -9.95 9.31
CA GLU A 83 -19.96 -9.03 9.60
C GLU A 83 -19.44 -7.68 10.11
N LEU A 84 -18.43 -7.68 10.97
CA LEU A 84 -17.78 -6.46 11.45
C LEU A 84 -17.09 -5.71 10.30
N ALA A 85 -16.44 -6.42 9.39
CA ALA A 85 -15.82 -5.81 8.20
C ALA A 85 -16.86 -5.06 7.35
N VAL A 86 -18.07 -5.62 7.21
CA VAL A 86 -19.20 -4.98 6.55
C VAL A 86 -19.74 -3.79 7.36
N ILE A 87 -19.96 -3.94 8.67
CA ILE A 87 -20.50 -2.87 9.52
C ILE A 87 -19.58 -1.64 9.51
N PHE A 88 -18.28 -1.86 9.69
CA PHE A 88 -17.30 -0.79 9.78
C PHE A 88 -16.75 -0.36 8.43
N GLN A 89 -17.15 -1.03 7.34
CA GLN A 89 -16.66 -0.77 5.98
C GLN A 89 -15.13 -0.83 5.91
N ARG A 90 -14.54 -1.80 6.61
CA ARG A 90 -13.09 -2.00 6.77
C ARG A 90 -12.71 -3.44 6.46
N GLN A 91 -11.47 -3.65 6.05
CA GLN A 91 -10.97 -4.99 5.75
C GLN A 91 -10.98 -5.91 6.99
N PRO A 92 -11.26 -7.22 6.85
CA PRO A 92 -11.21 -8.19 7.94
C PRO A 92 -9.92 -8.15 8.77
N ASN A 93 -8.78 -7.91 8.12
CA ASN A 93 -7.50 -7.80 8.81
C ASN A 93 -7.44 -6.56 9.73
N ALA A 94 -7.99 -5.43 9.30
CA ALA A 94 -8.06 -4.22 10.12
C ALA A 94 -8.93 -4.45 11.37
N ILE A 95 -10.04 -5.17 11.23
CA ILE A 95 -10.90 -5.57 12.36
C ILE A 95 -10.11 -6.43 13.35
N ARG A 96 -9.44 -7.50 12.89
CA ARG A 96 -8.64 -8.40 13.75
C ARG A 96 -7.55 -7.65 14.50
N SER A 97 -6.78 -6.82 13.78
CA SER A 97 -5.71 -6.03 14.37
C SER A 97 -6.24 -5.04 15.41
N ARG A 98 -7.41 -4.43 15.15
CA ARG A 98 -8.01 -3.50 16.10
C ARG A 98 -8.52 -4.19 17.36
N LEU A 99 -9.25 -5.30 17.22
CA LEU A 99 -9.71 -6.10 18.37
C LEU A 99 -8.53 -6.56 19.24
N LYS A 100 -7.43 -7.03 18.63
CA LYS A 100 -6.21 -7.40 19.36
C LYS A 100 -5.66 -6.23 20.18
N LYS A 101 -5.64 -5.02 19.62
CA LYS A 101 -5.15 -3.82 20.30
C LYS A 101 -6.08 -3.37 21.43
N LEU A 102 -7.39 -3.50 21.25
CA LEU A 102 -8.36 -3.17 22.31
C LEU A 102 -8.24 -4.15 23.48
N ALA A 103 -8.07 -5.44 23.20
CA ALA A 103 -7.88 -6.47 24.23
C ALA A 103 -6.56 -6.36 25.01
N SER A 104 -5.52 -5.72 24.45
CA SER A 104 -4.25 -5.50 25.16
C SER A 104 -4.26 -4.23 26.03
N ASN A 105 -5.29 -3.41 25.92
CA ASN A 105 -5.43 -2.14 26.65
C ASN A 105 -6.48 -2.22 27.78
N GLU A 106 -7.17 -3.35 27.92
CA GLU A 106 -7.99 -3.73 29.09
C GLU A 106 -7.13 -4.42 30.15
#